data_AF-A0A7X9PJM9-F1
#
_entry.id   AF-A0A7X9PJM9-F1
#
_cell.length_a   1.000
_cell.length_b   1.000
_cell.length_c   1.000
_cell.angle_alpha   90.00
_cell.angle_beta   90.00
_cell.angle_gamma   90.00
#
_symmetry.space_group_name_H-M   'P 1'
#
loop_
_entity.id
_entity.type
_entity.pdbx_description
1 polymer ?
#
loop_
_entity_poly.entity_id
_entity_poly.type
_entity_poly.pdbx_seq_one_letter_code
_entity_poly.pdbx_strand_id
1 'polypeptide(L)'
;TDFVELPFSHPIYHQKFPFPKGLPKIHEHDGKAPQGFGIIYQGRLVCFYSYETDLGDGWEDTDVHNDPEEKHVEALKMGANLIKFVFEQ
;
A
#
# COMPACT_ATOMS: atom_id res chain seq x y z
N THR A 1 0.21 -18.81 -10.39
CA THR A 1 0.10 -17.95 -9.19
C THR A 1 0.13 -16.54 -9.70
N ASP A 2 -1.04 -16.08 -10.14
CA ASP A 2 -1.18 -14.79 -10.80
C ASP A 2 -1.46 -13.70 -9.76
N PHE A 3 -1.16 -12.46 -10.11
CA PHE A 3 -1.58 -11.32 -9.32
C PHE A 3 -3.09 -11.12 -9.45
N VAL A 4 -3.77 -11.02 -8.32
CA VAL A 4 -5.19 -10.66 -8.24
C VAL A 4 -5.33 -9.32 -7.54
N GLU A 5 -6.22 -8.46 -8.02
CA GLU A 5 -6.51 -7.21 -7.34
C GLU A 5 -7.20 -7.51 -6.00
N LEU A 6 -6.70 -6.88 -4.93
CA LEU A 6 -7.28 -7.03 -3.60
C LEU A 6 -8.42 -6.01 -3.43
N PRO A 7 -9.63 -6.45 -3.07
CA PRO A 7 -10.73 -5.52 -2.84
C PRO A 7 -10.41 -4.61 -1.66
N PHE A 8 -10.99 -3.41 -1.62
CA PHE A 8 -10.78 -2.47 -0.50
C PHE A 8 -11.29 -3.00 0.85
N SER A 9 -12.10 -4.06 0.88
CA SER A 9 -12.48 -4.79 2.09
C SER A 9 -11.40 -5.73 2.63
N HIS A 10 -10.30 -5.96 1.89
CA HIS A 10 -9.24 -6.87 2.30
C HIS A 10 -8.58 -6.40 3.61
N PRO A 11 -8.31 -7.28 4.59
CA PRO A 11 -7.82 -6.88 5.91
C PRO A 11 -6.54 -6.05 5.91
N ILE A 12 -5.71 -6.16 4.88
CA ILE A 12 -4.48 -5.35 4.71
C ILE A 12 -4.73 -3.84 4.78
N TYR A 13 -5.91 -3.38 4.36
CA TYR A 13 -6.32 -1.96 4.39
C TYR A 13 -7.01 -1.55 5.70
N HIS A 14 -7.27 -2.51 6.60
CA HIS A 14 -8.05 -2.34 7.84
C HIS A 14 -7.27 -2.77 9.08
N GLN A 15 -6.02 -2.33 9.14
CA GLN A 15 -5.12 -2.62 10.27
C GLN A 15 -5.18 -1.49 11.31
N LYS A 16 -4.05 -1.02 11.84
CA LYS A 16 -4.03 0.08 12.82
C LYS A 16 -4.52 1.39 12.22
N PHE A 17 -4.19 1.65 10.96
CA PHE A 17 -4.58 2.85 10.22
C PHE A 17 -5.58 2.46 9.13
N PRO A 18 -6.79 3.04 9.08
CA PRO A 18 -7.78 2.64 8.09
C PRO A 18 -7.52 3.28 6.72
N PHE A 19 -7.57 2.46 5.66
CA PHE A 19 -7.47 2.88 4.26
C PHE A 19 -8.70 2.39 3.46
N PRO A 20 -9.91 2.94 3.72
CA PRO A 20 -11.15 2.43 3.15
C PRO A 20 -11.25 2.55 1.62
N LYS A 21 -10.35 3.31 1.00
CA LYS A 21 -10.25 3.52 -0.45
C LYS A 21 -9.02 2.81 -1.07
N GLY A 22 -8.41 1.87 -0.35
CA GLY A 22 -7.20 1.19 -0.81
C GLY A 22 -5.94 2.02 -0.60
N LEU A 23 -4.93 1.79 -1.44
CA LEU A 23 -3.62 2.44 -1.29
C LEU A 23 -3.69 3.97 -1.41
N PRO A 24 -2.88 4.70 -0.63
CA PRO A 24 -2.67 6.12 -0.88
C PRO A 24 -1.92 6.32 -2.20
N LYS A 25 -2.28 7.38 -2.93
CA LYS A 25 -1.48 7.87 -4.06
C LYS A 25 -0.39 8.79 -3.50
N ILE A 26 0.88 8.41 -3.65
CA ILE A 26 2.01 9.22 -3.17
C ILE A 26 2.31 10.35 -4.16
N HIS A 27 2.62 10.01 -5.41
CA HIS A 27 2.79 10.95 -6.51
C HIS A 27 2.05 10.48 -7.79
N GLU A 28 2.02 11.33 -8.82
CA GLU A 28 1.37 11.04 -10.11
C GLU A 28 2.20 10.08 -10.96
N HIS A 29 1.56 9.00 -11.42
CA HIS A 29 2.14 8.01 -12.33
C HIS A 29 1.50 8.16 -13.72
N ASP A 30 0.91 7.10 -14.29
CA ASP A 30 0.29 7.14 -15.63
C ASP A 30 -1.14 7.71 -15.61
N GLY A 31 -1.48 8.53 -14.61
CA GLY A 31 -2.83 9.07 -14.41
C GLY A 31 -3.90 8.05 -14.04
N LYS A 32 -3.51 6.84 -13.59
CA LYS A 32 -4.47 5.84 -13.10
C LYS A 32 -4.55 5.85 -11.57
N ALA A 33 -5.65 5.28 -11.08
CA ALA A 33 -5.86 5.12 -9.65
C ALA A 33 -4.86 4.10 -9.05
N PRO A 34 -4.43 4.28 -7.80
CA PRO A 34 -3.57 3.31 -7.13
C PRO A 34 -4.33 2.01 -6.85
N GLN A 35 -3.70 0.87 -7.09
CA GLN A 35 -4.31 -0.46 -6.94
C GLN A 35 -3.36 -1.41 -6.19
N GLY A 36 -3.89 -2.22 -5.27
CA GLY A 36 -3.10 -3.22 -4.58
C GLY A 36 -3.39 -4.61 -5.13
N PHE A 37 -2.38 -5.26 -5.69
CA PHE A 37 -2.45 -6.64 -6.16
C PHE A 37 -1.78 -7.58 -5.18
N GLY A 38 -2.18 -8.85 -5.20
CA GLY A 38 -1.62 -9.87 -4.34
C GLY A 38 -1.43 -11.21 -5.03
N ILE A 39 -0.42 -11.96 -4.60
CA ILE A 39 -0.35 -13.41 -4.85
C ILE A 39 -0.87 -14.11 -3.60
N ILE A 40 -1.91 -14.91 -3.77
CA ILE A 40 -2.50 -15.71 -2.69
C ILE A 40 -2.02 -17.16 -2.81
N TYR A 41 -1.40 -17.67 -1.75
CA TYR A 41 -0.95 -19.05 -1.65
C TYR A 41 -1.48 -19.67 -0.36
N GLN A 42 -2.24 -20.77 -0.50
CA GLN A 42 -2.86 -21.47 0.64
C GLN A 42 -3.69 -20.54 1.55
N GLY A 43 -4.45 -19.61 0.94
CA GLY A 43 -5.27 -18.63 1.66
C GLY A 43 -4.49 -17.45 2.27
N ARG A 44 -3.17 -17.42 2.13
CA ARG A 44 -2.29 -16.38 2.65
C ARG A 44 -1.82 -15.44 1.56
N LEU A 45 -1.76 -14.15 1.87
CA LEU A 45 -1.14 -13.17 0.99
C LEU A 45 0.38 -13.23 1.18
N VAL A 46 1.08 -13.69 0.14
CA VAL A 46 2.53 -13.94 0.18
C VAL A 46 3.35 -12.91 -0.61
N CYS A 47 2.70 -12.14 -1.48
CA CYS A 47 3.29 -11.01 -2.17
C CYS A 47 2.21 -9.94 -2.30
N PHE A 48 2.54 -8.69 -1.98
CA PHE A 48 1.70 -7.53 -2.19
C PHE A 48 2.42 -6.60 -3.16
N TYR A 49 1.69 -6.14 -4.18
CA TYR A 49 2.22 -5.27 -5.22
C TYR A 49 1.37 -3.99 -5.28
N SER A 50 1.98 -2.86 -4.94
CA SER A 50 1.39 -1.53 -5.11
C SER A 50 1.59 -1.07 -6.55
N TYR A 51 0.50 -1.03 -7.30
CA TYR A 51 0.46 -0.54 -8.67
C TYR A 51 0.00 0.91 -8.70
N GLU A 52 0.60 1.72 -9.57
CA GLU A 52 0.29 3.15 -9.74
C GLU A 52 0.47 3.98 -8.46
N THR A 53 1.26 3.49 -7.50
CA THR A 53 1.72 4.22 -6.33
C THR A 53 2.98 3.56 -5.78
N ASP A 54 3.97 4.36 -5.38
CA ASP A 54 5.18 3.90 -4.74
C ASP A 54 5.13 4.31 -3.28
N LEU A 55 5.01 3.33 -2.38
CA LEU A 55 5.06 3.60 -0.95
C LEU A 55 6.49 3.89 -0.49
N GLY A 56 7.49 3.41 -1.22
CA GLY A 56 8.91 3.60 -0.93
C GLY A 56 9.29 5.07 -0.94
N ASP A 57 8.86 5.83 -1.94
CA ASP A 57 9.10 7.28 -2.03
C ASP A 57 8.62 8.03 -0.78
N GLY A 58 7.48 7.61 -0.21
CA GLY A 58 6.97 8.21 1.02
C GLY A 58 7.67 7.73 2.29
N TRP A 59 8.48 6.67 2.24
CA TRP A 59 9.30 6.17 3.35
C TRP A 59 10.73 6.72 3.35
N GLU A 60 11.18 7.29 2.25
CA GLU A 60 12.49 7.94 2.13
C GLU A 60 12.52 9.31 2.81
N ASP A 61 13.72 9.90 2.88
CA ASP A 61 13.90 11.26 3.38
C ASP A 61 13.13 12.25 2.51
N THR A 62 12.50 13.26 3.14
CA THR A 62 11.54 14.16 2.50
C THR A 62 12.13 15.00 1.35
N ASP A 63 13.45 15.15 1.31
CA ASP A 63 14.19 15.92 0.30
C ASP A 63 14.44 15.15 -1.00
N VAL A 64 14.25 13.82 -1.02
CA VAL A 64 14.49 13.00 -2.23
C VAL A 64 13.42 13.26 -3.29
N HIS A 65 12.14 13.12 -2.93
CA HIS A 65 11.01 13.25 -3.86
C HIS A 65 10.27 14.60 -3.74
N ASN A 66 10.50 15.35 -2.65
CA ASN A 66 9.82 16.61 -2.35
C ASN A 66 8.28 16.50 -2.34
N ASP A 67 7.78 15.32 -1.99
CA ASP A 67 6.35 15.09 -1.78
C ASP A 67 5.87 15.83 -0.51
N PRO A 68 4.59 16.22 -0.44
CA PRO A 68 4.04 16.84 0.76
C PRO A 68 4.17 15.92 1.98
N GLU A 69 4.39 16.49 3.18
CA GLU A 69 4.52 15.74 4.44
C GLU A 69 3.34 14.76 4.67
N GLU A 70 2.12 15.14 4.29
CA GLU A 70 0.95 14.27 4.38
C GLU A 70 1.12 12.96 3.59
N LYS A 71 1.79 12.99 2.44
CA LYS A 71 2.06 11.81 1.61
C LYS A 71 3.07 10.87 2.25
N HIS A 72 4.12 11.41 2.85
CA HIS A 72 5.05 10.62 3.67
C HIS A 72 4.32 9.96 4.84
N VAL A 73 3.46 10.70 5.54
CA VAL A 73 2.66 10.16 6.65
C VAL A 73 1.68 9.08 6.18
N GLU A 74 1.02 9.26 5.04
CA GLU A 74 0.15 8.25 4.42
C GLU A 74 0.92 6.97 4.06
N ALA A 75 2.09 7.11 3.42
CA ALA A 75 2.95 5.99 3.06
C ALA A 75 3.42 5.21 4.29
N LEU A 76 3.94 5.90 5.31
CA LEU A 76 4.42 5.29 6.57
C LEU A 76 3.30 4.53 7.29
N LYS A 77 2.09 5.09 7.34
CA LYS A 77 0.91 4.43 7.92
C LYS A 77 0.54 3.16 7.15
N MET A 78 0.56 3.21 5.82
CA MET A 78 0.28 2.03 5.00
C MET A 78 1.39 0.97 5.18
N GLY A 79 2.66 1.37 5.24
CA GLY A 79 3.78 0.48 5.55
C GLY A 79 3.62 -0.21 6.91
N ALA A 80 3.24 0.53 7.95
CA ALA A 80 2.94 -0.03 9.27
C ALA A 80 1.80 -1.05 9.23
N ASN A 81 0.78 -0.83 8.40
CA ASN A 81 -0.29 -1.81 8.18
C ASN A 81 0.22 -3.08 7.48
N LEU A 82 1.06 -2.96 6.45
CA LEU A 82 1.65 -4.12 5.76
C LEU A 82 2.41 -5.01 6.75
N ILE A 83 3.24 -4.39 7.60
CA ILE A 83 3.99 -5.09 8.65
C ILE A 83 3.03 -5.74 9.66
N LYS A 84 2.04 -5.01 10.16
CA LYS A 84 1.07 -5.57 11.13
C LYS A 84 0.31 -6.76 10.53
N PHE A 85 -0.17 -6.61 9.30
CA PHE A 85 -0.92 -7.64 8.59
C PHE A 85 -0.10 -8.92 8.41
N VAL A 86 1.19 -8.85 8.03
CA VAL A 86 1.99 -10.07 7.83
C VAL A 86 2.18 -10.88 9.12
N PHE A 87 2.13 -10.24 10.29
CA PHE A 87 2.22 -10.90 11.60
C PHE A 87 0.87 -11.36 12.17
N GLU A 88 -0.25 -10.93 11.61
CA GLU A 88 -1.60 -11.22 12.12
C GLU A 88 -2.52 -11.99 11.16
N GLN A 89 -2.07 -12.26 9.92
CA GLN A 89 -2.86 -12.96 8.90
C GLN A 89 -3.15 -14.44 9.20
#